data_AF-A0A914NKV9-F1
#
_entry.id   AF-A0A914NKV9-F1
#
_cell.length_a   1.000
_cell.length_b   1.000
_cell.length_c   1.000
_cell.angle_alpha   90.00
_cell.angle_beta   90.00
_cell.angle_gamma   90.00
#
_symmetry.space_group_name_H-M   'P 1'
#
loop_
_entity.id
_entity.type
_entity.pdbx_description
1 polymer ?
#
loop_
_entity_poly.entity_id
_entity_poly.type
_entity_poly.pdbx_seq_one_letter_code
_entity_poly.pdbx_strand_id
1 'polypeptide(L)'
;MTTAHRPTFDPAKGGTGRNEGDLAKLSQQYSSRDMPSHMTLKYRQKGQAHPDEINTKDLRRDVEEKEQLTSKDRHSRESRTTSGSSSISKRPKLDDPQNLDADFPQDDVLEDSDLDDDSDDEAELMAELERIRKERAAEKAARESKEAEEQVYKNQ
;
A
#
# COMPACT_ATOMS: atom_id res chain seq x y z
N MET A 1 46.66 6.59 -13.07
CA MET A 1 45.44 5.99 -12.50
C MET A 1 44.24 6.64 -13.17
N THR A 2 43.34 5.87 -13.78
CA THR A 2 42.10 6.40 -14.36
C THR A 2 40.98 6.27 -13.33
N THR A 3 40.17 7.32 -13.13
CA THR A 3 39.10 7.36 -12.13
C THR A 3 37.75 7.05 -12.77
N ALA A 4 37.26 5.83 -12.58
CA ALA A 4 35.93 5.42 -13.04
C ALA A 4 34.80 6.00 -12.17
N HIS A 5 35.08 6.26 -10.89
CA HIS A 5 34.13 6.89 -9.97
C HIS A 5 34.06 8.39 -10.23
N ARG A 6 32.88 8.85 -10.66
CA ARG A 6 32.58 10.24 -10.96
C ARG A 6 31.21 10.61 -10.37
N PRO A 7 31.03 11.82 -9.82
CA PRO A 7 29.74 12.27 -9.30
C PRO A 7 28.73 12.46 -10.45
N THR A 8 27.45 12.32 -10.15
CA THR A 8 26.34 12.64 -11.07
C THR A 8 25.99 14.12 -10.93
N PHE A 9 26.37 14.95 -11.91
CA PHE A 9 26.00 16.37 -11.94
C PHE A 9 24.60 16.60 -12.52
N ASP A 10 24.22 15.78 -13.49
CA ASP A 10 22.89 15.80 -14.10
C ASP A 10 22.12 14.51 -13.75
N PRO A 11 20.87 14.60 -13.27
CA PRO A 11 20.06 13.43 -12.99
C PRO A 11 19.51 12.80 -14.29
N ALA A 12 19.15 11.52 -14.23
CA ALA A 12 18.42 10.87 -15.31
C ALA A 12 17.04 11.52 -15.50
N LYS A 13 16.65 11.74 -16.76
CA LYS A 13 15.34 12.29 -17.13
C LYS A 13 14.37 11.17 -17.47
N GLY A 14 13.12 11.29 -17.04
CA GLY A 14 12.03 10.42 -17.50
C GLY A 14 11.60 10.73 -18.94
N GLY A 15 10.86 9.83 -19.56
CA GLY A 15 10.29 9.95 -20.90
C GLY A 15 10.78 8.92 -21.92
N THR A 16 11.75 8.08 -21.55
CA THR A 16 12.33 7.05 -22.44
C THR A 16 12.26 5.63 -21.88
N GLY A 17 11.66 5.45 -20.70
CA GLY A 17 11.54 4.17 -20.01
C GLY A 17 10.36 3.31 -20.46
N ARG A 18 10.18 2.18 -19.76
CA ARG A 18 9.01 1.28 -19.93
C ARG A 18 7.73 2.09 -19.70
N ASN A 19 6.81 2.03 -20.65
CA ASN A 19 5.53 2.75 -20.65
C ASN A 19 5.65 4.29 -20.76
N GLU A 20 6.81 4.82 -21.14
CA GLU A 20 7.00 6.25 -21.40
C GLU A 20 7.19 6.48 -22.90
N GLY A 21 6.34 7.30 -23.51
CA GLY A 21 6.38 7.61 -24.95
C GLY A 21 5.55 6.68 -25.81
N ASP A 22 6.18 5.65 -26.40
CA ASP A 22 5.56 4.80 -27.42
C ASP A 22 4.86 3.57 -26.81
N LEU A 23 3.55 3.71 -26.58
CA LEU A 23 2.67 2.63 -26.15
C LEU A 23 2.45 1.53 -27.21
N ALA A 24 3.04 1.64 -28.42
CA ALA A 24 2.92 0.59 -29.43
C ALA A 24 3.89 -0.58 -29.19
N LYS A 25 4.95 -0.38 -28.39
CA LYS A 25 5.94 -1.42 -28.05
C LYS A 25 5.78 -1.89 -26.60
N LEU A 26 4.56 -2.32 -26.27
CA LEU A 26 4.26 -2.79 -24.91
C LEU A 26 5.00 -4.10 -24.62
N SER A 27 5.85 -4.07 -23.61
CA SER A 27 6.48 -5.27 -23.04
C SER A 27 5.43 -6.11 -22.32
N GLN A 28 5.54 -7.44 -22.42
CA GLN A 28 4.71 -8.38 -21.64
C GLN A 28 5.20 -8.55 -20.20
N GLN A 29 6.31 -7.91 -19.83
CA GLN A 29 6.86 -7.99 -18.48
C GLN A 29 6.01 -7.14 -17.52
N TYR A 30 5.55 -7.75 -16.42
CA TYR A 30 4.87 -7.07 -15.32
C TYR A 30 5.53 -7.45 -13.98
N SER A 31 5.50 -6.53 -13.02
CA SER A 31 5.94 -6.80 -11.64
C SER A 31 4.79 -7.41 -10.83
N SER A 32 5.11 -8.11 -9.74
CA SER A 32 4.10 -8.53 -8.76
C SER A 32 3.32 -7.34 -8.17
N ARG A 33 3.93 -6.15 -8.14
CA ARG A 33 3.28 -4.89 -7.69
C ARG A 33 2.31 -4.31 -8.71
N ASP A 34 2.44 -4.68 -9.98
CA ASP A 34 1.56 -4.23 -11.07
C ASP A 34 0.29 -5.11 -11.17
N MET A 35 0.17 -6.14 -10.32
CA MET A 35 -1.02 -6.98 -10.28
C MET A 35 -2.24 -6.17 -9.82
N PRO A 36 -3.46 -6.50 -10.30
CA PRO A 36 -4.67 -5.76 -9.94
C PRO A 36 -4.87 -5.67 -8.42
N SER A 37 -4.86 -4.44 -7.91
CA SER A 37 -5.12 -4.13 -6.50
C SER A 37 -5.81 -2.78 -6.38
N HIS A 38 -6.69 -2.63 -5.39
CA HIS A 38 -7.47 -1.41 -5.14
C HIS A 38 -8.16 -0.83 -6.38
N MET A 39 -8.91 -1.67 -7.11
CA MET A 39 -9.63 -1.27 -8.33
C MET A 39 -10.79 -0.30 -8.09
N THR A 40 -11.15 -0.04 -6.82
CA THR A 40 -12.28 0.81 -6.42
C THR A 40 -11.78 2.08 -5.74
N LEU A 41 -12.06 3.24 -6.35
CA LEU A 41 -11.79 4.54 -5.73
C LEU A 41 -12.87 4.86 -4.68
N LYS A 42 -12.44 5.21 -3.46
CA LYS A 42 -13.34 5.69 -2.41
C LYS A 42 -13.61 7.17 -2.62
N TYR A 43 -14.89 7.54 -2.67
CA TYR A 43 -15.31 8.94 -2.73
C TYR A 43 -15.64 9.46 -1.34
N ARG A 44 -15.32 10.73 -1.11
CA ARG A 44 -15.73 11.45 0.11
C ARG A 44 -17.26 11.46 0.16
N GLN A 45 -17.85 11.06 1.28
CA GLN A 45 -19.30 11.17 1.50
C GLN A 45 -19.67 12.56 2.03
N LYS A 46 -20.96 12.89 2.02
CA LYS A 46 -21.47 14.07 2.73
C LYS A 46 -21.07 13.98 4.22
N GLY A 47 -20.60 15.09 4.78
CA GLY A 47 -20.00 15.15 6.12
C GLY A 47 -18.51 14.77 6.20
N GLN A 48 -17.91 14.17 5.16
CA GLN A 48 -16.47 13.86 5.08
C GLN A 48 -15.67 14.90 4.28
N ALA A 49 -16.14 16.16 4.34
CA ALA A 49 -15.63 17.25 3.50
C ALA A 49 -15.86 16.98 1.99
N HIS A 50 -17.11 16.69 1.63
CA HIS A 50 -17.53 16.60 0.23
C HIS A 50 -17.32 17.96 -0.48
N PRO A 51 -16.84 17.99 -1.74
CA PRO A 51 -16.52 19.24 -2.45
C PRO A 51 -17.69 20.23 -2.47
N ASP A 52 -18.92 19.76 -2.68
CA ASP A 52 -20.11 20.62 -2.70
C ASP A 52 -20.30 21.40 -1.40
N GLU A 53 -20.08 20.75 -0.25
CA GLU A 53 -20.20 21.42 1.05
C GLU A 53 -19.08 22.45 1.25
N ILE A 54 -17.86 22.11 0.82
CA ILE A 54 -16.70 23.01 0.94
C ILE A 54 -16.95 24.27 0.11
N ASN A 55 -17.44 24.12 -1.12
CA ASN A 55 -17.68 25.23 -2.04
C ASN A 55 -18.74 26.21 -1.53
N THR A 56 -19.70 25.73 -0.72
CA THR A 56 -20.76 26.58 -0.14
C THR A 56 -20.35 27.27 1.16
N LYS A 57 -19.27 26.85 1.82
CA LYS A 57 -18.87 27.35 3.14
C LYS A 57 -17.96 28.58 3.03
N ASP A 58 -18.15 29.55 3.93
CA ASP A 58 -17.19 30.64 4.09
C ASP A 58 -16.04 30.21 5.02
N LEU A 59 -14.98 29.68 4.40
CA LEU A 59 -13.84 29.12 5.12
C LEU A 59 -13.10 30.15 5.98
N ARG A 60 -13.12 31.45 5.61
CA ARG A 60 -12.40 32.48 6.37
C ARG A 60 -13.04 32.69 7.73
N ARG A 61 -14.37 32.85 7.72
CA ARG A 61 -15.15 33.03 8.95
C ARG A 61 -15.06 31.81 9.86
N ASP A 62 -15.22 30.61 9.30
CA ASP A 62 -15.15 29.36 10.07
C ASP A 62 -13.79 29.16 10.75
N VAL A 63 -12.70 29.56 10.07
CA VAL A 63 -11.33 29.48 10.63
C VAL A 63 -11.17 30.50 11.76
N GLU A 64 -11.57 31.75 11.54
CA GLU A 64 -11.46 32.81 12.56
C GLU A 64 -12.24 32.47 13.83
N GLU A 65 -13.46 31.93 13.71
CA GLU A 65 -14.26 31.51 14.86
C GLU A 65 -13.58 30.39 15.65
N LYS A 66 -13.02 29.38 14.95
CA LYS A 66 -12.27 28.29 15.59
C LYS A 66 -10.99 28.80 16.26
N GLU A 67 -10.28 29.74 15.64
CA GLU A 67 -9.09 30.36 16.23
C GLU A 67 -9.43 31.16 17.48
N GLN A 68 -10.54 31.91 17.49
CA GLN A 68 -10.99 32.61 18.68
C GLN A 68 -11.36 31.64 19.82
N LEU A 69 -12.08 30.55 19.52
CA LEU A 69 -12.46 29.54 20.51
C LEU A 69 -11.23 28.83 21.10
N THR A 70 -10.29 28.41 20.25
CA THR A 70 -9.06 27.77 20.71
C THR A 70 -8.17 28.73 21.51
N SER A 71 -8.12 30.02 21.12
CA SER A 71 -7.41 31.06 21.87
C SER A 71 -8.03 31.32 23.24
N LYS A 72 -9.37 31.31 23.34
CA LYS A 72 -10.10 31.41 24.62
C LYS A 72 -9.88 30.20 25.52
N ASP A 73 -9.90 28.98 24.98
CA ASP A 73 -9.61 27.77 25.77
C ASP A 73 -8.16 27.79 26.30
N ARG A 74 -7.19 28.18 25.45
CA ARG A 74 -5.80 28.39 25.89
C ARG A 74 -5.67 29.42 27.01
N HIS A 75 -6.32 30.59 26.88
CA HIS A 75 -6.32 31.60 27.93
C HIS A 75 -7.03 31.13 29.22
N SER A 76 -8.10 30.34 29.11
CA SER A 76 -8.78 29.80 30.29
C SER A 76 -7.92 28.76 31.02
N ARG A 77 -7.21 27.90 30.27
CA ARG A 77 -6.28 26.92 30.85
C ARG A 77 -5.10 27.63 31.51
N GLU A 78 -4.50 28.61 30.84
CA GLU A 78 -3.40 29.41 31.39
C GLU A 78 -3.85 30.19 32.64
N SER A 79 -5.04 30.79 32.61
CA SER A 79 -5.59 31.46 33.80
C SER A 79 -5.80 30.50 34.97
N ARG A 80 -6.19 29.25 34.73
CA ARG A 80 -6.38 28.22 35.78
C ARG A 80 -5.05 27.69 36.32
N THR A 81 -4.02 27.60 35.47
CA THR A 81 -2.67 27.21 35.90
C THR A 81 -2.01 28.33 36.69
N THR A 82 -2.21 29.60 36.32
CA THR A 82 -1.66 30.75 37.05
C THR A 82 -2.43 31.08 38.34
N SER A 83 -3.74 30.78 38.43
CA SER A 83 -4.53 30.94 39.66
C SER A 83 -4.42 29.77 40.64
N GLY A 84 -3.87 28.63 40.21
CA GLY A 84 -3.70 27.42 41.01
C GLY A 84 -2.26 27.13 41.47
N SER A 85 -1.26 27.91 41.05
CA SER A 85 0.14 27.65 41.37
C SER A 85 0.62 28.32 42.68
N SER A 86 -0.13 28.19 43.77
CA SER A 86 0.35 28.55 45.12
C SER A 86 0.56 27.36 46.05
N SER A 87 0.52 26.11 45.57
CA SER A 87 0.85 24.96 46.42
C SER A 87 1.13 23.67 45.63
N ILE A 88 2.33 23.50 45.08
CA ILE A 88 2.97 22.17 45.04
C ILE A 88 4.49 22.30 44.96
N SER A 89 5.11 22.58 46.11
CA SER A 89 6.50 22.23 46.34
C SER A 89 6.60 20.70 46.36
N LYS A 90 7.16 20.09 45.30
CA LYS A 90 8.02 18.87 45.31
C LYS A 90 8.10 18.24 43.90
N ARG A 91 9.19 18.55 43.19
CA ARG A 91 10.14 17.63 42.50
C ARG A 91 10.75 18.32 41.26
N PRO A 92 12.06 18.61 41.27
CA PRO A 92 12.74 19.06 40.06
C PRO A 92 13.10 17.86 39.17
N LYS A 93 12.74 17.96 37.90
CA LYS A 93 13.57 17.64 36.72
C LYS A 93 14.23 16.24 36.66
N LEU A 94 13.62 15.35 35.89
CA LEU A 94 14.30 14.27 35.18
C LEU A 94 14.20 14.60 33.69
N ASP A 95 15.17 15.37 33.20
CA ASP A 95 15.48 15.47 31.77
C ASP A 95 16.62 14.49 31.49
N ASP A 96 16.29 13.25 31.14
CA ASP A 96 17.22 12.29 30.52
C ASP A 96 16.62 11.83 29.17
N PRO A 97 16.96 12.49 28.05
CA PRO A 97 16.62 12.02 26.71
C PRO A 97 17.72 11.11 26.16
N GLN A 98 18.12 10.08 26.91
CA GLN A 98 19.00 9.03 26.42
C GLN A 98 18.32 7.68 26.72
N ASN A 99 18.18 6.84 25.68
CA ASN A 99 17.57 5.50 25.65
C ASN A 99 16.17 5.39 25.01
N LEU A 100 15.95 6.05 23.86
CA LEU A 100 14.86 5.74 22.92
C LEU A 100 15.31 4.85 21.74
N ASP A 101 16.48 4.23 21.85
CA ASP A 101 17.01 3.29 20.85
C ASP A 101 17.37 1.97 21.53
N ALA A 102 16.33 1.21 21.84
CA ALA A 102 16.43 -0.18 22.23
C ALA A 102 15.39 -0.95 21.44
N ASP A 103 15.82 -1.41 20.25
CA ASP A 103 15.21 -2.53 19.54
C ASP A 103 15.16 -3.74 20.49
N PHE A 104 14.06 -3.88 21.22
CA PHE A 104 13.69 -5.12 21.86
C PHE A 104 12.85 -5.92 20.86
N PRO A 105 13.40 -6.96 20.22
CA PRO A 105 12.58 -7.94 19.52
C PRO A 105 11.69 -8.61 20.56
N GLN A 106 10.39 -8.44 20.40
CA GLN A 106 9.40 -9.18 21.16
C GLN A 106 9.37 -10.60 20.58
N ASP A 107 10.27 -11.45 21.07
CA ASP A 107 10.34 -12.88 20.74
C ASP A 107 9.01 -13.55 21.13
N ASP A 108 8.29 -13.99 20.09
CA ASP A 108 7.69 -15.31 19.94
C ASP A 108 7.03 -15.94 21.19
N VAL A 109 5.79 -15.52 21.45
CA VAL A 109 4.77 -16.46 21.96
C VAL A 109 4.05 -17.05 20.75
N LEU A 110 4.65 -18.11 20.21
CA LEU A 110 3.98 -19.07 19.35
C LEU A 110 2.90 -19.76 20.18
N GLU A 111 1.66 -19.28 20.08
CA GLU A 111 0.48 -20.02 20.49
C GLU A 111 0.23 -21.09 19.43
N ASP A 112 0.75 -22.28 19.71
CA ASP A 112 0.45 -23.53 19.03
C ASP A 112 -1.05 -23.84 19.21
N SER A 113 -1.86 -23.34 18.28
CA SER A 113 -3.25 -23.77 18.12
C SER A 113 -3.29 -24.73 16.94
N ASP A 114 -3.12 -26.01 17.26
CA ASP A 114 -3.57 -27.14 16.45
C ASP A 114 -5.08 -26.99 16.15
N LEU A 115 -5.41 -26.25 15.09
CA LEU A 115 -6.74 -26.28 14.46
C LEU A 115 -6.67 -27.24 13.29
N ASP A 116 -6.83 -28.51 13.64
CA ASP A 116 -7.34 -29.56 12.76
C ASP A 116 -8.80 -29.22 12.40
N ASP A 117 -9.20 -29.52 11.15
CA ASP A 117 -10.58 -29.47 10.58
C ASP A 117 -10.97 -28.28 9.65
N ASP A 118 -10.67 -28.43 8.34
CA ASP A 118 -11.65 -28.36 7.25
C ASP A 118 -11.00 -28.83 5.92
N SER A 119 -11.10 -30.14 5.64
CA SER A 119 -10.38 -30.89 4.60
C SER A 119 -11.14 -31.06 3.26
N ASP A 120 -12.19 -30.29 2.99
CA ASP A 120 -13.02 -30.48 1.78
C ASP A 120 -12.67 -29.50 0.65
N ASP A 121 -12.37 -28.24 0.96
CA ASP A 121 -12.11 -27.20 -0.06
C ASP A 121 -10.76 -27.39 -0.80
N GLU A 122 -9.73 -27.90 -0.10
CA GLU A 122 -8.40 -28.14 -0.71
C GLU A 122 -8.42 -29.37 -1.64
N ALA A 123 -9.20 -30.39 -1.29
CA ALA A 123 -9.36 -31.58 -2.11
C ALA A 123 -10.13 -31.28 -3.41
N GLU A 124 -11.16 -30.45 -3.34
CA GLU A 124 -11.90 -29.97 -4.52
C GLU A 124 -11.00 -29.16 -5.46
N LEU A 125 -10.16 -28.27 -4.90
CA LEU A 125 -9.25 -27.44 -5.68
C LEU A 125 -8.20 -28.29 -6.44
N MET A 126 -7.66 -29.32 -5.82
CA MET A 126 -6.70 -30.23 -6.45
C MET A 126 -7.33 -31.05 -7.58
N ALA A 127 -8.58 -31.50 -7.40
CA ALA A 127 -9.32 -32.21 -8.44
C ALA A 127 -9.64 -31.32 -9.65
N GLU A 128 -10.02 -30.05 -9.43
CA GLU A 128 -10.25 -29.06 -10.49
C GLU A 128 -8.95 -28.78 -11.28
N LEU A 129 -7.82 -28.65 -10.60
CA LEU A 129 -6.51 -28.45 -11.23
C LEU A 129 -6.07 -29.65 -12.08
N GLU A 130 -6.33 -30.87 -11.62
CA GLU A 130 -6.05 -32.09 -12.39
C GLU A 130 -6.94 -32.18 -13.63
N ARG A 131 -8.22 -31.80 -13.52
CA ARG A 131 -9.15 -31.73 -14.64
C ARG A 131 -8.68 -30.74 -15.71
N ILE A 132 -8.29 -29.53 -15.31
CA ILE A 132 -7.76 -28.49 -16.21
C ILE A 132 -6.46 -28.94 -16.88
N ARG A 133 -5.54 -29.58 -16.14
CA ARG A 133 -4.29 -30.10 -16.70
C ARG A 133 -4.54 -31.20 -17.73
N LYS A 134 -5.48 -32.10 -17.47
CA LYS A 134 -5.84 -33.19 -18.39
C LYS A 134 -6.49 -32.66 -19.66
N GLU A 135 -7.39 -31.69 -19.54
CA GLU A 135 -8.04 -31.04 -20.69
C GLU A 135 -7.02 -30.32 -21.58
N ARG A 136 -6.12 -29.51 -20.99
CA ARG A 136 -5.05 -28.84 -21.75
C ARG A 136 -4.08 -29.81 -22.42
N ALA A 137 -3.74 -30.91 -21.76
CA ALA A 137 -2.86 -31.92 -22.35
C ALA A 137 -3.52 -32.60 -23.55
N ALA A 138 -4.81 -32.92 -23.45
CA ALA A 138 -5.59 -33.49 -24.55
C ALA A 138 -5.77 -32.51 -25.71
N GLU A 139 -6.07 -31.24 -25.43
CA GLU A 139 -6.20 -30.19 -26.45
C GLU A 139 -4.87 -29.98 -27.18
N LYS A 140 -3.75 -29.92 -26.43
CA LYS A 140 -2.41 -29.77 -27.02
C LYS A 140 -2.04 -30.98 -27.89
N ALA A 141 -2.33 -32.20 -27.43
CA ALA A 141 -2.06 -33.41 -28.21
C ALA A 141 -2.93 -33.48 -29.49
N ALA A 142 -4.20 -33.08 -29.40
CA ALA A 142 -5.10 -33.03 -30.56
C ALA A 142 -4.70 -31.95 -31.56
N ARG A 143 -4.14 -30.82 -31.09
CA ARG A 143 -3.59 -29.78 -31.95
C ARG A 143 -2.32 -30.25 -32.64
N GLU A 144 -1.42 -30.90 -31.91
CA GLU A 144 -0.17 -31.42 -32.45
C GLU A 144 -0.40 -32.55 -33.45
N SER A 145 -1.38 -33.43 -33.22
CA SER A 145 -1.74 -34.47 -34.19
C SER A 145 -2.33 -33.88 -35.48
N LYS A 146 -3.18 -32.85 -35.38
CA LYS A 146 -3.71 -32.13 -36.55
C LYS A 146 -2.61 -31.40 -37.31
N GLU A 147 -1.72 -30.70 -36.60
CA GLU A 147 -0.58 -30.03 -37.23
C GLU A 147 0.35 -31.06 -37.90
N ALA A 148 0.56 -32.23 -37.30
CA ALA A 148 1.33 -33.31 -37.91
C ALA A 148 0.64 -33.90 -39.16
N GLU A 149 -0.67 -34.14 -39.13
CA GLU A 149 -1.45 -34.58 -40.29
C GLU A 149 -1.43 -33.55 -41.43
N GLU A 150 -1.57 -32.25 -41.10
CA GLU A 150 -1.45 -31.17 -42.08
C GLU A 150 -0.04 -31.07 -42.67
N GLN A 151 1.00 -31.29 -41.87
CA GLN A 151 2.39 -31.34 -42.35
C GLN A 151 2.63 -32.54 -43.27
N VAL A 152 2.07 -33.70 -42.96
CA VAL A 152 2.15 -34.89 -43.83
C VAL A 152 1.41 -34.66 -45.13
N TYR A 153 0.22 -34.06 -45.10
CA TYR A 153 -0.55 -33.71 -46.30
C TYR A 153 0.13 -32.65 -47.16
N LYS A 154 0.83 -31.68 -46.54
CA LYS A 154 1.57 -30.63 -47.24
C LYS A 154 2.85 -31.12 -47.92
N ASN A 155 3.41 -32.23 -47.45
CA ASN A 155 4.63 -32.84 -47.98
C ASN A 155 4.37 -34.00 -48.95
N GLN A 156 3.11 -34.25 -49.31
CA GLN A 156 2.68 -35.20 -50.35
C GLN A 156 2.25 -34.45 -51.61
#